data_AF-C5F2N6-F1
#
_entry.id   AF-C5F2N6-F1
#
_cell.length_a   1.000
_cell.length_b   1.000
_cell.length_c   1.000
_cell.angle_alpha   90.00
_cell.angle_beta   90.00
_cell.angle_gamma   90.00
#
_symmetry.space_group_name_H-M   'P 1'
#
loop_
_entity.id
_entity.type
_entity.pdbx_description
1 polymer ?
#
loop_
_entity_poly.entity_id
_entity_poly.type
_entity_poly.pdbx_seq_one_letter_code
_entity_poly.pdbx_strand_id
1 'polypeptide(L)'
;FINASGASVEVLTAGSIANNLLNEGNITNLTINEKIGTLTNSGSITALAVEGTINNGIANDNNGIINSLTIQNNSIITNGITNNSNIGSLDLQNNTTYSGTGSITNALDIAGSKTLNASTDGIKILFANNATGTIDNAGIISGNLNNQNGSTIKTFNTGSISGSIANNATIQELNVTGNVTNGITNNSNIAKLNVSSNVSYSGDNGNISQELVINQGSGQTTTFTIQGTNQTLILGGTGNGGVKTITNEGTIIGNLTNTLTTDWTFGVLQGNFTNNGELTALTDTTTGSITGNLTNGNNGIINTLNTSKVGGSIANNGNLVNLIVDADKTITGSGSITNSLVVQDNSGNGYTLTIGNNGAGNLNFKATNGTINNAGTIAGNITNVDGSTIADFTNSGSFNGALTNNGSITNFENQLGGNFTGNITNTAGDTISNF
;
A
#
# COMPACT_ATOMS: atom_id res chain seq x y z
N PHE A 1 35.58 -15.49 34.90
CA PHE A 1 36.64 -14.74 34.19
C PHE A 1 36.32 -13.27 34.30
N ILE A 2 37.33 -12.40 34.49
CA ILE A 2 37.14 -10.95 34.57
C ILE A 2 38.14 -10.30 33.61
N ASN A 3 37.65 -9.59 32.60
CA ASN A 3 38.45 -8.68 31.78
C ASN A 3 38.22 -7.26 32.30
N ALA A 4 39.10 -6.80 33.20
CA ALA A 4 38.94 -5.52 33.87
C ALA A 4 39.06 -4.34 32.89
N SER A 5 38.54 -3.19 33.30
CA SER A 5 38.69 -1.94 32.54
C SER A 5 40.15 -1.67 32.14
N GLY A 6 40.36 -1.24 30.90
CA GLY A 6 41.69 -0.99 30.32
C GLY A 6 42.44 -2.23 29.85
N ALA A 7 41.99 -3.44 30.19
CA ALA A 7 42.56 -4.67 29.64
C ALA A 7 42.07 -4.94 28.21
N SER A 8 42.90 -5.62 27.43
CA SER A 8 42.61 -6.01 26.04
C SER A 8 42.91 -7.48 25.85
N VAL A 9 41.94 -8.20 25.29
CA VAL A 9 42.05 -9.62 24.93
C VAL A 9 41.76 -9.74 23.44
N GLU A 10 42.71 -10.27 22.68
CA GLU A 10 42.51 -10.45 21.24
C GLU A 10 41.54 -11.61 20.98
N VAL A 11 41.84 -12.80 21.50
CA VAL A 11 40.99 -13.99 21.35
C VAL A 11 40.74 -14.62 22.71
N LEU A 12 39.48 -14.88 23.02
CA LEU A 12 39.06 -15.67 24.16
C LEU A 12 38.08 -16.75 23.71
N THR A 13 38.49 -18.01 23.85
CA THR A 13 37.58 -19.16 23.72
C THR A 13 37.24 -19.65 25.12
N ALA A 14 36.05 -19.31 25.60
CA ALA A 14 35.55 -19.79 26.87
C ALA A 14 35.07 -21.25 26.73
N GLY A 15 35.82 -22.18 27.31
CA GLY A 15 35.36 -23.55 27.56
C GLY A 15 34.32 -23.56 28.69
N SER A 16 34.66 -24.18 29.82
CA SER A 16 33.78 -24.24 30.99
C SER A 16 34.14 -23.21 32.06
N ILE A 17 33.28 -22.21 32.28
CA ILE A 17 33.37 -21.24 33.40
C ILE A 17 32.14 -21.44 34.30
N ALA A 18 32.33 -21.97 35.51
CA ALA A 18 31.20 -22.29 36.39
C ALA A 18 30.32 -21.09 36.74
N ASN A 19 30.93 -19.91 36.92
CA ASN A 19 30.28 -18.66 37.32
C ASN A 19 30.24 -17.67 36.14
N ASN A 20 30.59 -16.40 36.40
CA ASN A 20 30.39 -15.30 35.46
C ASN A 20 31.63 -15.05 34.59
N LEU A 21 31.37 -14.63 33.35
CA LEU A 21 32.30 -13.89 32.50
C LEU A 21 31.92 -12.42 32.58
N LEU A 22 32.77 -11.61 33.22
CA LEU A 22 32.59 -10.17 33.33
C LEU A 22 33.58 -9.47 32.38
N ASN A 23 33.07 -8.67 31.45
CA ASN A 23 33.88 -7.87 30.54
C ASN A 23 33.66 -6.37 30.79
N GLU A 24 34.69 -5.67 31.24
CA GLU A 24 34.76 -4.20 31.35
C GLU A 24 35.84 -3.62 30.41
N GLY A 25 36.76 -4.45 29.93
CA GLY A 25 37.80 -4.09 28.96
C GLY A 25 37.37 -4.30 27.51
N ASN A 26 38.34 -4.57 26.64
CA ASN A 26 38.12 -4.85 25.22
C ASN A 26 38.39 -6.34 24.94
N ILE A 27 37.48 -6.99 24.22
CA ILE A 27 37.69 -8.32 23.64
C ILE A 27 37.47 -8.24 22.14
N THR A 28 38.42 -8.68 21.32
CA THR A 28 38.21 -8.68 19.86
C THR A 28 37.31 -9.84 19.48
N ASN A 29 37.70 -11.07 19.80
CA ASN A 29 36.92 -12.27 19.50
C ASN A 29 36.63 -13.05 20.79
N LEU A 30 35.34 -13.18 21.13
CA LEU A 30 34.87 -14.03 22.22
C LEU A 30 34.02 -15.16 21.65
N THR A 31 34.46 -16.40 21.87
CA THR A 31 33.66 -17.60 21.58
C THR A 31 33.28 -18.28 22.88
N ILE A 32 31.98 -18.49 23.10
CA ILE A 32 31.49 -19.37 24.17
C ILE A 32 31.30 -20.76 23.58
N ASN A 33 32.29 -21.64 23.78
CA ASN A 33 32.33 -22.97 23.15
C ASN A 33 31.55 -24.01 23.98
N GLU A 34 31.78 -24.08 25.29
CA GLU A 34 31.11 -25.09 26.14
C GLU A 34 30.03 -24.49 27.02
N LYS A 35 30.40 -23.91 28.16
CA LYS A 35 29.43 -23.51 29.18
C LYS A 35 29.95 -22.39 30.07
N ILE A 36 29.16 -21.34 30.21
CA ILE A 36 29.38 -20.30 31.23
C ILE A 36 28.10 -20.09 32.08
N GLY A 37 28.26 -19.47 33.25
CA GLY A 37 27.13 -19.00 34.07
C GLY A 37 26.41 -17.82 33.41
N THR A 38 26.88 -16.59 33.70
CA THR A 38 26.37 -15.34 33.10
C THR A 38 27.46 -14.68 32.26
N LEU A 39 27.10 -14.06 31.14
CA LEU A 39 27.94 -13.07 30.47
C LEU A 39 27.44 -11.67 30.81
N THR A 40 28.28 -10.85 31.44
CA THR A 40 28.00 -9.43 31.67
C THR A 40 29.02 -8.60 30.92
N ASN A 41 28.56 -7.81 29.97
CA ASN A 41 29.39 -6.92 29.16
C ASN A 41 29.08 -5.45 29.51
N SER A 42 30.06 -4.79 30.12
CA SER A 42 30.12 -3.34 30.34
C SER A 42 31.26 -2.68 29.54
N GLY A 43 32.07 -3.47 28.83
CA GLY A 43 33.16 -3.03 27.95
C GLY A 43 32.82 -3.19 26.47
N SER A 44 33.82 -3.47 25.63
CA SER A 44 33.63 -3.71 24.19
C SER A 44 33.94 -5.16 23.81
N ILE A 45 33.07 -5.75 23.01
CA ILE A 45 33.30 -7.01 22.31
C ILE A 45 33.12 -6.76 20.81
N THR A 46 34.14 -7.03 20.00
CA THR A 46 34.02 -6.85 18.55
C THR A 46 33.19 -7.97 17.92
N ALA A 47 33.50 -9.22 18.23
CA ALA A 47 32.74 -10.37 17.78
C ALA A 47 32.47 -11.32 18.96
N LEU A 48 31.20 -11.60 19.21
CA LEU A 48 30.72 -12.59 20.17
C LEU A 48 30.01 -13.71 19.43
N ALA A 49 30.59 -14.91 19.45
CA ALA A 49 29.95 -16.13 18.98
C ALA A 49 29.56 -16.99 20.18
N VAL A 50 28.27 -17.33 20.27
CA VAL A 50 27.79 -18.33 21.22
C VAL A 50 27.56 -19.62 20.47
N GLU A 51 28.31 -20.65 20.84
CA GLU A 51 28.21 -22.02 20.31
C GLU A 51 27.64 -22.96 21.38
N GLY A 52 28.07 -22.78 22.64
CA GLY A 52 27.67 -23.59 23.79
C GLY A 52 26.49 -23.03 24.59
N THR A 53 26.60 -23.12 25.92
CA THR A 53 25.54 -22.77 26.89
C THR A 53 25.90 -21.56 27.74
N ILE A 54 24.96 -20.65 27.92
CA ILE A 54 24.99 -19.55 28.90
C ILE A 54 23.78 -19.73 29.82
N ASN A 55 24.03 -20.16 31.06
CA ASN A 55 22.97 -20.57 32.00
C ASN A 55 22.09 -19.44 32.51
N ASN A 56 22.60 -18.21 32.51
CA ASN A 56 21.92 -17.06 33.12
C ASN A 56 21.80 -15.88 32.15
N GLY A 57 22.03 -16.12 30.86
CA GLY A 57 21.85 -15.13 29.81
C GLY A 57 23.03 -14.20 29.59
N ILE A 58 22.84 -13.31 28.64
CA ILE A 58 23.77 -12.25 28.26
C ILE A 58 23.18 -10.92 28.74
N ALA A 59 23.93 -10.20 29.57
CA ALA A 59 23.63 -8.82 29.94
C ALA A 59 24.63 -7.90 29.22
N ASN A 60 24.13 -7.12 28.25
CA ASN A 60 24.88 -6.02 27.67
C ASN A 60 24.45 -4.73 28.39
N ASP A 61 25.22 -4.35 29.41
CA ASP A 61 24.90 -3.22 30.28
C ASP A 61 25.04 -1.88 29.57
N ASN A 62 24.68 -0.78 30.22
CA ASN A 62 24.60 0.56 29.61
C ASN A 62 25.87 1.02 28.88
N ASN A 63 27.05 0.58 29.31
CA ASN A 63 28.34 0.90 28.69
C ASN A 63 28.84 -0.18 27.72
N GLY A 64 28.14 -1.31 27.66
CA GLY A 64 28.48 -2.46 26.86
C GLY A 64 28.28 -2.23 25.37
N ILE A 65 29.30 -2.53 24.57
CA ILE A 65 29.22 -2.55 23.12
C ILE A 65 29.51 -3.97 22.65
N ILE A 66 28.63 -4.52 21.82
CA ILE A 66 28.88 -5.76 21.10
C ILE A 66 28.72 -5.46 19.60
N ASN A 67 29.80 -5.38 18.83
CA ASN A 67 29.68 -5.00 17.41
C ASN A 67 28.99 -6.10 16.58
N SER A 68 29.23 -7.37 16.90
CA SER A 68 28.57 -8.51 16.28
C SER A 68 28.28 -9.58 17.33
N LEU A 69 27.02 -10.01 17.42
CA LEU A 69 26.54 -11.11 18.23
C LEU A 69 25.93 -12.17 17.34
N THR A 70 26.54 -13.35 17.29
CA THR A 70 26.01 -14.51 16.59
C THR A 70 25.63 -15.58 17.60
N ILE A 71 24.39 -16.04 17.56
CA ILE A 71 23.91 -17.18 18.35
C ILE A 71 23.68 -18.36 17.42
N GLN A 72 24.44 -19.44 17.61
CA GLN A 72 24.45 -20.59 16.70
C GLN A 72 23.26 -21.54 16.92
N ASN A 73 22.97 -22.39 15.93
CA ASN A 73 21.76 -23.22 15.83
C ASN A 73 21.50 -24.19 17.01
N ASN A 74 22.51 -24.48 17.84
CA ASN A 74 22.39 -25.40 18.98
C ASN A 74 22.75 -24.75 20.33
N SER A 75 22.98 -23.44 20.33
CA SER A 75 23.35 -22.73 21.54
C SER A 75 22.16 -22.59 22.49
N ILE A 76 22.45 -22.62 23.78
CA ILE A 76 21.44 -22.50 24.84
C ILE A 76 21.72 -21.22 25.62
N ILE A 77 20.78 -20.27 25.59
CA ILE A 77 20.86 -19.04 26.36
C ILE A 77 19.65 -18.97 27.25
N THR A 78 19.78 -19.53 28.45
CA THR A 78 18.73 -19.44 29.46
C THR A 78 18.60 -17.99 29.89
N ASN A 79 17.36 -17.49 30.02
CA ASN A 79 17.02 -16.07 30.26
C ASN A 79 17.36 -15.10 29.12
N GLY A 80 17.89 -15.58 27.99
CA GLY A 80 18.06 -14.79 26.77
C GLY A 80 19.09 -13.66 26.87
N ILE A 81 18.82 -12.57 26.17
CA ILE A 81 19.67 -11.39 26.03
C ILE A 81 18.95 -10.19 26.64
N THR A 82 19.55 -9.57 27.64
CA THR A 82 19.16 -8.25 28.15
C THR A 82 20.12 -7.22 27.58
N ASN A 83 19.67 -6.45 26.60
CA ASN A 83 20.46 -5.39 25.97
C ASN A 83 20.02 -4.02 26.46
N ASN A 84 20.84 -3.37 27.28
CA ASN A 84 20.63 -2.01 27.77
C ASN A 84 21.54 -0.98 27.06
N SER A 85 22.28 -1.40 26.04
CA SER A 85 23.14 -0.51 25.24
C SER A 85 23.12 -0.91 23.76
N ASN A 86 24.26 -0.92 23.06
CA ASN A 86 24.31 -1.16 21.62
C ASN A 86 24.82 -2.56 21.30
N ILE A 87 24.02 -3.26 20.51
CA ILE A 87 24.49 -4.39 19.68
C ILE A 87 24.56 -3.88 18.24
N GLY A 88 25.67 -4.11 17.55
CA GLY A 88 25.81 -3.76 16.13
C GLY A 88 24.94 -4.69 15.29
N SER A 89 25.46 -5.87 14.99
CA SER A 89 24.72 -6.93 14.30
C SER A 89 24.28 -8.01 15.27
N LEU A 90 23.03 -8.45 15.17
CA LEU A 90 22.50 -9.63 15.85
C LEU A 90 22.10 -10.68 14.79
N ASP A 91 22.80 -11.81 14.78
CA ASP A 91 22.48 -12.99 13.97
C ASP A 91 21.98 -14.11 14.87
N LEU A 92 20.74 -14.54 14.66
CA LEU A 92 20.04 -15.49 15.50
C LEU A 92 19.70 -16.77 14.74
N GLN A 93 20.39 -17.86 15.07
CA GLN A 93 20.09 -19.19 14.54
C GLN A 93 19.39 -20.11 15.57
N ASN A 94 19.04 -19.62 16.75
CA ASN A 94 18.28 -20.35 17.77
C ASN A 94 17.05 -19.57 18.27
N ASN A 95 16.24 -20.17 19.15
CA ASN A 95 15.18 -19.43 19.84
C ASN A 95 15.78 -18.67 21.03
N THR A 96 15.54 -17.37 21.10
CA THR A 96 16.11 -16.52 22.16
C THR A 96 15.11 -15.46 22.61
N THR A 97 15.06 -15.22 23.91
CA THR A 97 14.37 -14.06 24.48
C THR A 97 15.28 -12.84 24.40
N TYR A 98 14.73 -11.68 24.07
CA TYR A 98 15.43 -10.41 24.00
C TYR A 98 14.65 -9.34 24.75
N SER A 99 15.34 -8.54 25.55
CA SER A 99 14.77 -7.47 26.36
C SER A 99 15.79 -6.35 26.54
N GLY A 100 15.38 -5.32 27.30
CA GLY A 100 16.21 -4.18 27.65
C GLY A 100 15.96 -2.95 26.78
N THR A 101 16.56 -1.84 27.19
CA THR A 101 16.28 -0.52 26.62
C THR A 101 17.19 -0.15 25.45
N GLY A 102 18.19 -0.97 25.15
CA GLY A 102 19.21 -0.80 24.14
C GLY A 102 18.72 -0.96 22.70
N SER A 103 19.61 -0.71 21.74
CA SER A 103 19.31 -0.74 20.31
C SER A 103 20.17 -1.75 19.55
N ILE A 104 19.64 -2.22 18.42
CA ILE A 104 20.41 -2.84 17.35
C ILE A 104 20.81 -1.74 16.36
N THR A 105 22.08 -1.68 15.99
CA THR A 105 22.69 -0.49 15.36
C THR A 105 23.35 -0.75 13.99
N ASN A 106 23.34 -1.99 13.51
CA ASN A 106 23.82 -2.33 12.17
C ASN A 106 22.93 -3.35 11.42
N ALA A 107 22.69 -4.54 11.98
CA ALA A 107 21.89 -5.57 11.28
C ALA A 107 21.12 -6.47 12.25
N LEU A 108 20.01 -7.02 11.79
CA LEU A 108 19.22 -8.01 12.53
C LEU A 108 18.80 -9.14 11.60
N ASP A 109 19.39 -10.32 11.80
CA ASP A 109 19.12 -11.50 10.99
C ASP A 109 18.54 -12.60 11.89
N ILE A 110 17.36 -13.11 11.51
CA ILE A 110 16.67 -14.17 12.25
C ILE A 110 16.45 -15.35 11.29
N ALA A 111 17.08 -16.48 11.59
CA ALA A 111 16.98 -17.66 10.76
C ALA A 111 15.53 -18.21 10.70
N GLY A 112 15.23 -18.90 9.59
CA GLY A 112 13.95 -19.56 9.39
C GLY A 112 13.58 -20.50 10.54
N SER A 113 12.29 -20.52 10.89
CA SER A 113 11.72 -21.31 12.00
C SER A 113 12.23 -20.94 13.41
N LYS A 114 13.02 -19.88 13.57
CA LYS A 114 13.47 -19.39 14.87
C LYS A 114 12.62 -18.23 15.36
N THR A 115 12.59 -18.06 16.67
CA THR A 115 11.85 -17.00 17.34
C THR A 115 12.79 -16.13 18.17
N LEU A 116 12.79 -14.84 17.86
CA LEU A 116 13.26 -13.80 18.76
C LEU A 116 12.08 -13.27 19.57
N ASN A 117 12.00 -13.66 20.84
CA ASN A 117 10.94 -13.19 21.73
C ASN A 117 11.33 -11.84 22.36
N ALA A 118 10.83 -10.74 21.80
CA ALA A 118 11.01 -9.37 22.27
C ALA A 118 9.70 -8.75 22.79
N SER A 119 8.84 -9.56 23.41
CA SER A 119 7.49 -9.15 23.81
C SER A 119 7.44 -8.16 24.99
N THR A 120 8.52 -8.07 25.77
CA THR A 120 8.58 -7.18 26.94
C THR A 120 8.87 -5.73 26.53
N ASP A 121 9.98 -5.50 25.82
CA ASP A 121 10.46 -4.14 25.51
C ASP A 121 10.42 -3.79 24.01
N GLY A 122 10.11 -4.78 23.15
CA GLY A 122 10.27 -4.66 21.71
C GLY A 122 11.73 -4.62 21.28
N ILE A 123 11.94 -4.33 20.00
CA ILE A 123 13.25 -4.15 19.39
C ILE A 123 13.37 -2.70 18.93
N LYS A 124 14.43 -2.01 19.36
CA LYS A 124 14.78 -0.68 18.86
C LYS A 124 15.86 -0.79 17.80
N ILE A 125 15.60 -0.22 16.64
CA ILE A 125 16.56 -0.11 15.54
C ILE A 125 17.05 1.33 15.49
N LEU A 126 18.36 1.52 15.57
CA LEU A 126 19.02 2.81 15.43
C LEU A 126 20.31 2.64 14.63
N PHE A 127 20.17 2.42 13.32
CA PHE A 127 21.32 2.34 12.44
C PHE A 127 21.96 3.73 12.33
N ALA A 128 23.27 3.83 12.55
CA ALA A 128 23.96 5.11 12.62
C ALA A 128 23.74 5.97 11.35
N ASN A 129 23.80 7.30 11.48
CA ASN A 129 23.65 8.21 10.35
C ASN A 129 24.62 7.83 9.21
N ASN A 130 24.09 7.64 8.00
CA ASN A 130 24.80 7.16 6.79
C ASN A 130 25.19 5.67 6.76
N ALA A 131 25.00 4.92 7.85
CA ALA A 131 25.05 3.47 7.80
C ALA A 131 23.74 2.92 7.22
N THR A 132 23.84 1.98 6.29
CA THR A 132 22.69 1.30 5.69
C THR A 132 22.65 -0.14 6.19
N GLY A 133 21.88 -0.36 7.24
CA GLY A 133 21.69 -1.69 7.82
C GLY A 133 20.58 -2.49 7.15
N THR A 134 20.57 -3.79 7.37
CA THR A 134 19.53 -4.72 6.88
C THR A 134 18.84 -5.42 8.03
N ILE A 135 17.58 -5.74 7.84
CA ILE A 135 16.84 -6.63 8.72
C ILE A 135 16.30 -7.77 7.87
N ASP A 136 16.82 -8.97 8.09
CA ASP A 136 16.35 -10.18 7.42
C ASP A 136 15.70 -11.12 8.42
N ASN A 137 14.39 -10.96 8.63
CA ASN A 137 13.63 -11.89 9.45
C ASN A 137 13.01 -12.98 8.57
N ALA A 138 13.66 -14.14 8.51
CA ALA A 138 13.06 -15.35 7.93
C ALA A 138 12.22 -16.16 8.95
N GLY A 139 12.32 -15.81 10.24
CA GLY A 139 11.63 -16.46 11.35
C GLY A 139 10.47 -15.65 11.93
N ILE A 140 10.41 -15.62 13.25
CA ILE A 140 9.37 -14.95 14.04
C ILE A 140 10.02 -13.92 14.98
N ILE A 141 9.58 -12.67 14.90
CA ILE A 141 9.78 -11.68 15.96
C ILE A 141 8.51 -11.64 16.79
N SER A 142 8.58 -12.14 18.03
CA SER A 142 7.46 -12.08 18.97
C SER A 142 7.56 -10.79 19.79
N GLY A 143 7.06 -9.68 19.25
CA GLY A 143 7.14 -8.36 19.87
C GLY A 143 6.97 -7.24 18.85
N ASN A 144 7.16 -6.00 19.30
CA ASN A 144 7.13 -4.81 18.45
C ASN A 144 8.54 -4.47 17.93
N LEU A 145 8.61 -3.84 16.77
CA LEU A 145 9.85 -3.28 16.23
C LEU A 145 9.68 -1.78 15.99
N ASN A 146 10.65 -0.98 16.43
CA ASN A 146 10.66 0.46 16.29
C ASN A 146 11.91 0.93 15.56
N ASN A 147 11.74 1.42 14.33
CA ASN A 147 12.78 2.13 13.59
C ASN A 147 12.85 3.57 14.11
N GLN A 148 13.84 3.85 14.96
CA GLN A 148 13.96 5.14 15.66
C GLN A 148 14.44 6.25 14.73
N ASN A 149 14.12 7.49 15.09
CA ASN A 149 14.56 8.68 14.36
C ASN A 149 16.09 8.67 14.13
N GLY A 150 16.52 9.08 12.94
CA GLY A 150 17.92 9.05 12.50
C GLY A 150 18.39 7.71 11.90
N SER A 151 17.58 6.65 12.01
CA SER A 151 17.91 5.34 11.43
C SER A 151 17.57 5.24 9.94
N THR A 152 18.42 4.57 9.17
CA THR A 152 18.16 4.21 7.77
C THR A 152 18.27 2.71 7.57
N ILE A 153 17.14 2.06 7.32
CA ILE A 153 17.11 0.64 6.95
C ILE A 153 17.12 0.53 5.43
N LYS A 154 18.08 -0.23 4.87
CA LYS A 154 18.15 -0.48 3.43
C LYS A 154 17.05 -1.43 2.99
N THR A 155 17.01 -2.60 3.60
CA THR A 155 16.02 -3.64 3.32
C THR A 155 15.52 -4.20 4.63
N PHE A 156 14.21 -4.33 4.76
CA PHE A 156 13.55 -4.97 5.89
C PHE A 156 12.60 -6.05 5.37
N ASN A 157 12.99 -7.32 5.53
CA ASN A 157 12.11 -8.47 5.30
C ASN A 157 11.41 -8.81 6.61
N THR A 158 10.07 -8.74 6.63
CA THR A 158 9.33 -8.83 7.90
C THR A 158 9.27 -10.22 8.48
N GLY A 159 9.28 -11.29 7.66
CA GLY A 159 8.90 -12.62 8.13
C GLY A 159 7.57 -12.56 8.89
N SER A 160 7.47 -13.28 10.00
CA SER A 160 6.35 -13.13 10.94
C SER A 160 6.70 -12.17 12.08
N ILE A 161 5.84 -11.20 12.36
CA ILE A 161 5.92 -10.28 13.49
C ILE A 161 4.59 -10.32 14.25
N SER A 162 4.61 -10.77 15.51
CA SER A 162 3.38 -10.87 16.31
C SER A 162 2.89 -9.51 16.85
N GLY A 163 3.77 -8.50 16.89
CA GLY A 163 3.45 -7.13 17.27
C GLY A 163 3.25 -6.20 16.08
N SER A 164 3.68 -4.95 16.24
CA SER A 164 3.64 -3.91 15.20
C SER A 164 5.04 -3.51 14.73
N ILE A 165 5.08 -2.85 13.57
CA ILE A 165 6.22 -2.05 13.12
C ILE A 165 5.86 -0.57 13.30
N ALA A 166 6.68 0.17 14.05
CA ALA A 166 6.65 1.62 14.08
C ALA A 166 7.84 2.17 13.28
N ASN A 167 7.58 2.85 12.17
CA ASN A 167 8.60 3.52 11.38
C ASN A 167 8.63 5.02 11.69
N ASN A 168 9.64 5.47 12.44
CA ASN A 168 9.87 6.88 12.75
C ASN A 168 11.08 7.46 12.00
N ALA A 169 11.59 6.77 10.99
CA ALA A 169 12.73 7.20 10.17
C ALA A 169 12.65 6.65 8.73
N THR A 170 13.79 6.39 8.09
CA THR A 170 13.82 5.96 6.69
C THR A 170 13.91 4.44 6.56
N ILE A 171 13.04 3.88 5.71
CA ILE A 171 13.20 2.54 5.16
C ILE A 171 13.25 2.66 3.64
N GLN A 172 14.31 2.17 3.00
CA GLN A 172 14.40 2.21 1.53
C GLN A 172 13.50 1.16 0.89
N GLU A 173 13.51 -0.07 1.41
CA GLU A 173 12.64 -1.14 0.97
C GLU A 173 12.09 -1.95 2.15
N LEU A 174 10.78 -1.97 2.30
CA LEU A 174 10.05 -2.79 3.27
C LEU A 174 9.32 -3.92 2.54
N ASN A 175 9.71 -5.16 2.81
CA ASN A 175 9.11 -6.36 2.24
C ASN A 175 8.27 -7.06 3.30
N VAL A 176 6.95 -6.92 3.20
CA VAL A 176 5.99 -7.63 4.04
C VAL A 176 5.80 -9.05 3.50
N THR A 177 6.72 -9.93 3.90
CA THR A 177 6.83 -11.33 3.42
C THR A 177 6.06 -12.31 4.30
N GLY A 178 5.58 -11.88 5.46
CA GLY A 178 4.71 -12.63 6.35
C GLY A 178 3.82 -11.69 7.17
N ASN A 179 3.10 -12.26 8.14
CA ASN A 179 2.11 -11.50 8.92
C ASN A 179 2.77 -10.45 9.83
N VAL A 180 2.22 -9.23 9.85
CA VAL A 180 2.52 -8.21 10.86
C VAL A 180 1.22 -7.92 11.59
N THR A 181 0.98 -8.61 12.71
CA THR A 181 -0.34 -8.73 13.34
C THR A 181 -0.98 -7.38 13.65
N ASN A 182 -0.21 -6.44 14.21
CA ASN A 182 -0.71 -5.12 14.58
C ASN A 182 -0.40 -4.05 13.52
N GLY A 183 0.00 -4.49 12.31
CA GLY A 183 0.26 -3.64 11.17
C GLY A 183 1.51 -2.77 11.30
N ILE A 184 1.58 -1.82 10.37
CA ILE A 184 2.67 -0.87 10.19
C ILE A 184 2.12 0.53 10.49
N THR A 185 2.75 1.23 11.43
CA THR A 185 2.55 2.67 11.63
C THR A 185 3.73 3.40 11.01
N ASN A 186 3.50 4.10 9.91
CA ASN A 186 4.51 4.88 9.22
C ASN A 186 4.38 6.36 9.59
N ASN A 187 5.33 6.84 10.40
CA ASN A 187 5.45 8.24 10.82
C ASN A 187 6.58 8.99 10.09
N SER A 188 7.14 8.40 9.04
CA SER A 188 8.24 8.99 8.27
C SER A 188 8.23 8.41 6.85
N ASN A 189 9.38 8.09 6.28
CA ASN A 189 9.48 7.67 4.88
C ASN A 189 9.71 6.17 4.72
N ILE A 190 8.87 5.54 3.92
CA ILE A 190 9.16 4.26 3.26
C ILE A 190 9.33 4.56 1.78
N ALA A 191 10.47 4.23 1.18
CA ALA A 191 10.65 4.50 -0.24
C ALA A 191 9.84 3.51 -1.08
N LYS A 192 10.08 2.22 -0.88
CA LYS A 192 9.32 1.13 -1.51
C LYS A 192 8.67 0.23 -0.47
N LEU A 193 7.37 -0.02 -0.61
CA LEU A 193 6.61 -0.95 0.22
C LEU A 193 6.11 -2.11 -0.64
N ASN A 194 6.67 -3.30 -0.47
CA ASN A 194 6.24 -4.52 -1.13
C ASN A 194 5.40 -5.36 -0.16
N VAL A 195 4.19 -5.71 -0.57
CA VAL A 195 3.21 -6.43 0.25
C VAL A 195 2.88 -7.76 -0.41
N SER A 196 3.30 -8.85 0.22
CA SER A 196 3.02 -10.23 -0.22
C SER A 196 2.31 -11.05 0.86
N SER A 197 1.85 -10.37 1.93
CA SER A 197 1.06 -10.92 3.02
C SER A 197 0.12 -9.86 3.54
N ASN A 198 -1.00 -10.29 4.12
CA ASN A 198 -2.01 -9.36 4.62
C ASN A 198 -1.42 -8.43 5.67
N VAL A 199 -1.70 -7.14 5.54
CA VAL A 199 -1.17 -6.15 6.47
C VAL A 199 -2.08 -4.93 6.57
N SER A 200 -2.11 -4.36 7.76
CA SER A 200 -2.68 -3.03 7.98
C SER A 200 -1.59 -1.96 7.98
N TYR A 201 -1.89 -0.79 7.43
CA TYR A 201 -0.94 0.31 7.29
C TYR A 201 -1.60 1.63 7.69
N SER A 202 -0.99 2.36 8.63
CA SER A 202 -1.34 3.74 8.95
C SER A 202 -0.23 4.68 8.48
N GLY A 203 -0.57 5.64 7.62
CA GLY A 203 0.38 6.57 7.00
C GLY A 203 0.11 8.04 7.33
N ASP A 204 -0.71 8.35 8.34
CA ASP A 204 -1.16 9.72 8.66
C ASP A 204 -0.01 10.72 8.83
N ASN A 205 1.16 10.24 9.26
CA ASN A 205 2.35 11.06 9.55
C ASN A 205 3.53 10.72 8.63
N GLY A 206 3.35 9.84 7.65
CA GLY A 206 4.43 9.33 6.81
C GLY A 206 4.02 9.16 5.36
N ASN A 207 4.97 8.81 4.50
CA ASN A 207 4.76 8.66 3.07
C ASN A 207 5.39 7.39 2.51
N ILE A 208 4.84 6.95 1.36
CA ILE A 208 5.45 5.95 0.48
C ILE A 208 6.02 6.71 -0.73
N SER A 209 7.28 7.12 -0.65
CA SER A 209 7.82 8.13 -1.57
C SER A 209 8.13 7.64 -2.99
N GLN A 210 8.20 6.32 -3.21
CA GLN A 210 8.44 5.76 -4.55
C GLN A 210 7.31 4.87 -5.03
N GLU A 211 7.05 3.75 -4.36
CA GLU A 211 6.10 2.76 -4.87
C GLU A 211 5.50 1.90 -3.77
N LEU A 212 4.20 1.64 -3.87
CA LEU A 212 3.50 0.57 -3.15
C LEU A 212 3.21 -0.57 -4.14
N VAL A 213 3.72 -1.75 -3.85
CA VAL A 213 3.47 -2.97 -4.64
C VAL A 213 2.68 -3.96 -3.78
N ILE A 214 1.55 -4.42 -4.27
CA ILE A 214 0.72 -5.46 -3.62
C ILE A 214 0.62 -6.62 -4.60
N ASN A 215 1.32 -7.72 -4.30
CA ASN A 215 1.35 -8.90 -5.16
C ASN A 215 0.30 -9.91 -4.72
N GLN A 216 -0.22 -10.73 -5.63
CA GLN A 216 -0.99 -11.90 -5.22
C GLN A 216 -0.06 -12.97 -4.65
N GLY A 217 -0.37 -13.45 -3.44
CA GLY A 217 0.25 -14.66 -2.93
C GLY A 217 -0.18 -15.87 -3.77
N SER A 218 0.65 -16.92 -3.80
CA SER A 218 0.31 -18.17 -4.49
C SER A 218 -1.02 -18.74 -3.98
N GLY A 219 -2.09 -18.57 -4.74
CA GLY A 219 -3.44 -19.07 -4.41
C GLY A 219 -4.23 -18.25 -3.37
N GLN A 220 -3.78 -17.07 -2.96
CA GLN A 220 -4.51 -16.20 -2.02
C GLN A 220 -4.43 -14.71 -2.42
N THR A 221 -5.54 -14.00 -2.26
CA THR A 221 -5.59 -12.55 -2.49
C THR A 221 -4.97 -11.81 -1.30
N THR A 222 -3.80 -11.20 -1.52
CA THR A 222 -3.15 -10.32 -0.53
C THR A 222 -4.03 -9.10 -0.27
N THR A 223 -4.22 -8.76 1.00
CA THR A 223 -5.04 -7.64 1.45
C THR A 223 -4.17 -6.58 2.12
N PHE A 224 -4.23 -5.35 1.60
CA PHE A 224 -3.61 -4.17 2.19
C PHE A 224 -4.68 -3.25 2.75
N THR A 225 -4.74 -3.12 4.08
CA THR A 225 -5.77 -2.30 4.75
C THR A 225 -5.19 -0.96 5.17
N ILE A 226 -5.72 0.13 4.62
CA ILE A 226 -5.38 1.50 5.00
C ILE A 226 -6.13 1.83 6.31
N GLN A 227 -5.37 2.15 7.34
CA GLN A 227 -5.84 2.65 8.62
C GLN A 227 -5.51 4.14 8.75
N GLY A 228 -5.88 4.73 9.89
CA GLY A 228 -5.63 6.13 10.21
C GLY A 228 -6.80 7.05 9.85
N THR A 229 -6.51 8.35 9.82
CA THR A 229 -7.49 9.41 9.64
C THR A 229 -8.03 9.36 8.21
N ASN A 230 -9.35 9.25 8.07
CA ASN A 230 -10.07 9.10 6.80
C ASN A 230 -9.71 7.85 5.97
N GLN A 231 -8.82 6.97 6.46
CA GLN A 231 -8.42 5.72 5.80
C GLN A 231 -8.07 5.93 4.31
N THR A 232 -7.38 7.03 3.98
CA THR A 232 -7.16 7.47 2.59
C THR A 232 -5.67 7.55 2.27
N LEU A 233 -5.26 7.02 1.12
CA LEU A 233 -3.96 7.32 0.50
C LEU A 233 -4.11 8.24 -0.71
N ILE A 234 -3.15 9.14 -0.89
CA ILE A 234 -3.11 10.11 -2.00
C ILE A 234 -2.02 9.70 -2.98
N LEU A 235 -2.43 9.21 -4.16
CA LEU A 235 -1.53 8.86 -5.25
C LEU A 235 -0.96 10.13 -5.89
N GLY A 236 0.35 10.19 -6.04
CA GLY A 236 1.09 11.41 -6.40
C GLY A 236 1.42 12.32 -5.21
N GLY A 237 1.00 11.96 -4.00
CA GLY A 237 1.33 12.72 -2.80
C GLY A 237 2.80 12.58 -2.43
N THR A 238 3.50 13.69 -2.22
CA THR A 238 4.88 13.71 -1.72
C THR A 238 4.97 13.86 -0.19
N GLY A 239 3.86 14.21 0.47
CA GLY A 239 3.76 14.41 1.91
C GLY A 239 3.04 13.26 2.64
N ASN A 240 2.66 13.51 3.88
CA ASN A 240 1.98 12.53 4.74
C ASN A 240 0.71 11.95 4.09
N GLY A 241 0.47 10.65 4.24
CA GLY A 241 -0.60 9.92 3.56
C GLY A 241 -0.40 9.80 2.04
N GLY A 242 0.73 10.27 1.52
CA GLY A 242 1.09 10.24 0.11
C GLY A 242 1.73 8.91 -0.29
N VAL A 243 1.42 8.49 -1.52
CA VAL A 243 2.07 7.38 -2.22
C VAL A 243 2.36 7.83 -3.64
N LYS A 244 3.57 7.62 -4.16
CA LYS A 244 3.90 8.11 -5.50
C LYS A 244 3.24 7.28 -6.60
N THR A 245 3.42 5.96 -6.61
CA THR A 245 2.72 5.04 -7.53
C THR A 245 2.26 3.79 -6.79
N ILE A 246 1.27 3.09 -7.36
CA ILE A 246 0.76 1.83 -6.83
C ILE A 246 0.68 0.80 -7.95
N THR A 247 1.25 -0.37 -7.71
CA THR A 247 1.02 -1.59 -8.50
C THR A 247 0.27 -2.56 -7.60
N ASN A 248 -0.97 -2.92 -7.95
CA ASN A 248 -1.81 -3.75 -7.09
C ASN A 248 -2.39 -4.92 -7.88
N GLU A 249 -2.06 -6.14 -7.50
CA GLU A 249 -2.70 -7.36 -7.98
C GLU A 249 -3.67 -7.93 -6.94
N GLY A 250 -3.63 -7.44 -5.70
CA GLY A 250 -4.45 -7.88 -4.58
C GLY A 250 -5.68 -7.00 -4.31
N THR A 251 -6.04 -6.92 -3.03
CA THR A 251 -7.13 -6.10 -2.51
C THR A 251 -6.58 -4.96 -1.65
N ILE A 252 -7.03 -3.74 -1.92
CA ILE A 252 -6.84 -2.60 -1.02
C ILE A 252 -8.15 -2.38 -0.27
N ILE A 253 -8.12 -2.28 1.06
CA ILE A 253 -9.27 -1.85 1.87
C ILE A 253 -8.99 -0.42 2.35
N GLY A 254 -9.92 0.50 2.08
CA GLY A 254 -9.76 1.92 2.35
C GLY A 254 -10.02 2.77 1.12
N ASN A 255 -9.72 4.06 1.19
CA ASN A 255 -9.98 5.03 0.14
C ASN A 255 -8.69 5.42 -0.59
N LEU A 256 -8.81 5.75 -1.87
CA LEU A 256 -7.72 6.28 -2.67
C LEU A 256 -8.13 7.59 -3.33
N THR A 257 -7.21 8.55 -3.38
CA THR A 257 -7.35 9.78 -4.17
C THR A 257 -6.22 9.85 -5.19
N ASN A 258 -6.54 9.95 -6.48
CA ASN A 258 -5.57 10.13 -7.54
C ASN A 258 -5.40 11.60 -7.91
N THR A 259 -4.16 12.08 -7.98
CA THR A 259 -3.81 13.41 -8.51
C THR A 259 -2.85 13.35 -9.69
N LEU A 260 -2.49 12.16 -10.17
CA LEU A 260 -1.55 11.92 -11.27
C LEU A 260 -2.27 11.56 -12.56
N THR A 261 -1.52 11.59 -13.67
CA THR A 261 -1.79 10.74 -14.83
C THR A 261 -1.28 9.35 -14.51
N THR A 262 -2.18 8.37 -14.41
CA THR A 262 -1.82 6.99 -14.07
C THR A 262 -2.67 6.01 -14.85
N ASP A 263 -2.07 4.85 -15.13
CA ASP A 263 -2.84 3.68 -15.55
C ASP A 263 -3.50 3.04 -14.33
N TRP A 264 -4.77 2.65 -14.45
CA TRP A 264 -5.40 1.80 -13.43
C TRP A 264 -4.97 0.36 -13.66
N THR A 265 -3.81 -0.02 -13.14
CA THR A 265 -3.39 -1.43 -13.10
C THR A 265 -3.70 -2.06 -11.74
N PHE A 266 -4.73 -1.59 -11.03
CA PHE A 266 -5.08 -2.12 -9.71
C PHE A 266 -5.97 -3.35 -9.83
N GLY A 267 -5.84 -4.25 -8.86
CA GLY A 267 -6.81 -5.26 -8.48
C GLY A 267 -8.04 -4.62 -7.83
N VAL A 268 -8.52 -5.18 -6.73
CA VAL A 268 -9.78 -4.72 -6.11
C VAL A 268 -9.52 -3.59 -5.12
N LEU A 269 -10.27 -2.49 -5.23
CA LEU A 269 -10.38 -1.46 -4.19
C LEU A 269 -11.70 -1.62 -3.44
N GLN A 270 -11.61 -2.01 -2.17
CA GLN A 270 -12.71 -2.04 -1.22
C GLN A 270 -12.78 -0.72 -0.44
N GLY A 271 -13.31 0.29 -1.11
CA GLY A 271 -13.61 1.61 -0.57
C GLY A 271 -13.84 2.61 -1.69
N ASN A 272 -13.77 3.91 -1.37
CA ASN A 272 -14.08 4.96 -2.34
C ASN A 272 -12.83 5.37 -3.13
N PHE A 273 -13.04 5.69 -4.41
CA PHE A 273 -12.03 6.27 -5.26
C PHE A 273 -12.39 7.71 -5.64
N THR A 274 -11.45 8.64 -5.48
CA THR A 274 -11.57 10.00 -5.98
C THR A 274 -10.51 10.27 -7.05
N ASN A 275 -10.91 10.59 -8.26
CA ASN A 275 -10.02 10.98 -9.35
C ASN A 275 -9.96 12.49 -9.50
N ASN A 276 -8.81 13.10 -9.27
CA ASN A 276 -8.54 14.51 -9.56
C ASN A 276 -7.41 14.69 -10.61
N GLY A 277 -6.84 13.58 -11.09
CA GLY A 277 -5.84 13.54 -12.16
C GLY A 277 -6.42 12.91 -13.44
N GLU A 278 -5.58 12.19 -14.18
CA GLU A 278 -5.99 11.48 -15.39
C GLU A 278 -5.89 9.96 -15.16
N LEU A 279 -6.94 9.25 -15.52
CA LEU A 279 -7.02 7.81 -15.42
C LEU A 279 -7.22 7.19 -16.79
N THR A 280 -6.31 6.33 -17.22
CA THR A 280 -6.32 5.83 -18.60
C THR A 280 -7.35 4.72 -18.85
N ALA A 281 -7.81 3.97 -17.84
CA ALA A 281 -8.82 2.93 -18.04
C ALA A 281 -9.47 2.44 -16.74
N LEU A 282 -10.78 2.20 -16.77
CA LEU A 282 -11.53 1.26 -15.92
C LEU A 282 -12.33 0.36 -16.89
N THR A 283 -11.66 -0.61 -17.51
CA THR A 283 -12.17 -1.36 -18.68
C THR A 283 -12.41 -2.85 -18.38
N ASP A 284 -13.36 -3.47 -19.08
CA ASP A 284 -13.85 -4.83 -18.84
C ASP A 284 -12.76 -5.91 -18.70
N THR A 285 -11.78 -5.95 -19.61
CA THR A 285 -10.97 -7.16 -19.83
C THR A 285 -9.66 -7.24 -19.06
N THR A 286 -9.16 -6.15 -18.47
CA THR A 286 -7.78 -6.10 -17.93
C THR A 286 -7.60 -5.30 -16.64
N THR A 287 -8.63 -4.58 -16.16
CA THR A 287 -8.51 -3.75 -14.94
C THR A 287 -9.34 -4.31 -13.80
N GLY A 288 -8.90 -4.09 -12.56
CA GLY A 288 -9.66 -4.40 -11.36
C GLY A 288 -10.88 -3.50 -11.16
N SER A 289 -11.47 -3.56 -9.97
CA SER A 289 -12.77 -2.95 -9.67
C SER A 289 -12.74 -2.11 -8.39
N ILE A 290 -13.69 -1.19 -8.29
CA ILE A 290 -13.95 -0.37 -7.10
C ILE A 290 -15.27 -0.87 -6.52
N THR A 291 -15.30 -1.36 -5.29
CA THR A 291 -16.58 -1.81 -4.68
C THR A 291 -17.36 -0.64 -4.07
N GLY A 292 -16.67 0.43 -3.66
CA GLY A 292 -17.30 1.66 -3.14
C GLY A 292 -17.69 2.64 -4.24
N ASN A 293 -17.75 3.93 -3.88
CA ASN A 293 -18.14 5.00 -4.78
C ASN A 293 -16.96 5.51 -5.61
N LEU A 294 -17.25 5.96 -6.82
CA LEU A 294 -16.31 6.68 -7.70
C LEU A 294 -16.70 8.16 -7.77
N THR A 295 -15.78 9.05 -7.44
CA THR A 295 -15.90 10.49 -7.70
C THR A 295 -14.84 10.92 -8.71
N ASN A 296 -15.26 11.33 -9.90
CA ASN A 296 -14.39 12.03 -10.84
C ASN A 296 -14.51 13.54 -10.57
N GLY A 297 -13.52 14.11 -9.89
CA GLY A 297 -13.50 15.53 -9.52
C GLY A 297 -13.40 16.46 -10.73
N ASN A 298 -13.49 17.77 -10.51
CA ASN A 298 -13.59 18.77 -11.60
C ASN A 298 -12.40 18.74 -12.58
N ASN A 299 -11.21 18.40 -12.08
CA ASN A 299 -10.00 18.26 -12.91
C ASN A 299 -9.78 16.82 -13.38
N GLY A 300 -10.62 15.89 -12.92
CA GLY A 300 -10.50 14.48 -13.19
C GLY A 300 -10.82 14.15 -14.64
N ILE A 301 -9.96 13.38 -15.28
CA ILE A 301 -10.17 12.79 -16.60
C ILE A 301 -10.19 11.28 -16.43
N ILE A 302 -11.19 10.60 -16.98
CA ILE A 302 -11.21 9.13 -17.09
C ILE A 302 -11.37 8.78 -18.57
N ASN A 303 -10.38 8.12 -19.15
CA ASN A 303 -10.36 7.82 -20.58
C ASN A 303 -11.41 6.79 -20.96
N THR A 304 -11.57 5.72 -20.19
CA THR A 304 -12.69 4.79 -20.38
C THR A 304 -13.23 4.35 -19.04
N LEU A 305 -14.55 4.46 -18.86
CA LEU A 305 -15.25 4.00 -17.68
C LEU A 305 -16.33 2.98 -18.07
N ASN A 306 -16.13 1.72 -17.67
CA ASN A 306 -17.19 0.72 -17.62
C ASN A 306 -17.93 0.82 -16.29
N THR A 307 -19.25 0.96 -16.33
CA THR A 307 -20.07 1.13 -15.13
C THR A 307 -20.07 -0.10 -14.21
N SER A 308 -19.87 -1.29 -14.76
CA SER A 308 -19.71 -2.56 -14.04
C SER A 308 -18.51 -2.59 -13.09
N LYS A 309 -17.48 -1.77 -13.36
CA LYS A 309 -16.26 -1.69 -12.54
C LYS A 309 -16.43 -0.91 -11.25
N VAL A 310 -17.57 -0.22 -11.07
CA VAL A 310 -17.89 0.51 -9.85
C VAL A 310 -19.09 -0.14 -9.18
N GLY A 311 -18.92 -0.66 -7.97
CA GLY A 311 -19.99 -1.25 -7.18
C GLY A 311 -20.97 -0.20 -6.67
N GLY A 312 -20.46 0.91 -6.15
CA GLY A 312 -21.23 2.03 -5.60
C GLY A 312 -21.74 3.03 -6.65
N SER A 313 -21.96 4.27 -6.21
CA SER A 313 -22.42 5.38 -7.05
C SER A 313 -21.27 6.03 -7.82
N ILE A 314 -21.60 6.67 -8.93
CA ILE A 314 -20.66 7.43 -9.76
C ILE A 314 -21.06 8.91 -9.72
N ALA A 315 -20.14 9.76 -9.27
CA ALA A 315 -20.26 11.21 -9.35
C ALA A 315 -19.21 11.74 -10.34
N ASN A 316 -19.65 12.23 -11.49
CA ASN A 316 -18.79 12.80 -12.51
C ASN A 316 -18.91 14.32 -12.54
N ASN A 317 -17.90 15.02 -12.06
CA ASN A 317 -17.76 16.47 -12.13
C ASN A 317 -16.69 16.92 -13.15
N GLY A 318 -15.82 16.00 -13.59
CA GLY A 318 -14.78 16.23 -14.59
C GLY A 318 -15.17 15.71 -15.98
N ASN A 319 -14.19 15.15 -16.69
CA ASN A 319 -14.39 14.60 -18.03
C ASN A 319 -14.31 13.07 -18.01
N LEU A 320 -15.31 12.43 -18.62
CA LEU A 320 -15.21 11.06 -19.11
C LEU A 320 -14.90 11.15 -20.60
N VAL A 321 -13.89 10.46 -21.11
CA VAL A 321 -13.66 10.40 -22.56
C VAL A 321 -14.66 9.40 -23.14
N ASN A 322 -14.62 8.16 -22.68
CA ASN A 322 -15.57 7.11 -23.05
C ASN A 322 -16.35 6.65 -21.80
N LEU A 323 -17.67 6.66 -21.88
CA LEU A 323 -18.55 6.00 -20.91
C LEU A 323 -19.20 4.79 -21.58
N ILE A 324 -19.02 3.63 -20.96
CA ILE A 324 -19.64 2.37 -21.36
C ILE A 324 -20.53 1.90 -20.21
N VAL A 325 -21.82 1.80 -20.48
CA VAL A 325 -22.81 1.34 -19.51
C VAL A 325 -23.08 -0.14 -19.77
N ASP A 326 -22.37 -0.96 -19.03
CA ASP A 326 -22.39 -2.44 -19.03
C ASP A 326 -22.93 -3.00 -17.70
N ALA A 327 -23.47 -2.13 -16.86
CA ALA A 327 -24.25 -2.43 -15.67
C ALA A 327 -25.18 -1.24 -15.37
N ASP A 328 -26.37 -1.53 -14.83
CA ASP A 328 -27.32 -0.51 -14.39
C ASP A 328 -26.65 0.44 -13.40
N LYS A 329 -26.61 1.74 -13.70
CA LYS A 329 -25.99 2.74 -12.84
C LYS A 329 -26.68 4.09 -12.88
N THR A 330 -26.55 4.77 -11.75
CA THR A 330 -26.82 6.20 -11.62
C THR A 330 -25.51 6.98 -11.69
N ILE A 331 -25.45 7.95 -12.58
CA ILE A 331 -24.37 8.94 -12.66
C ILE A 331 -24.91 10.31 -12.25
N THR A 332 -24.22 10.96 -11.32
CA THR A 332 -24.52 12.31 -10.86
C THR A 332 -23.36 13.26 -11.19
N GLY A 333 -23.50 14.54 -10.86
CA GLY A 333 -22.46 15.55 -11.10
C GLY A 333 -22.68 16.31 -12.42
N SER A 334 -21.89 17.36 -12.60
CA SER A 334 -22.03 18.32 -13.72
C SER A 334 -20.95 18.17 -14.80
N GLY A 335 -20.20 17.07 -14.75
CA GLY A 335 -19.12 16.78 -15.69
C GLY A 335 -19.63 16.49 -17.10
N SER A 336 -18.71 16.15 -17.99
CA SER A 336 -19.02 15.91 -19.41
C SER A 336 -18.49 14.58 -19.93
N ILE A 337 -19.09 14.10 -21.02
CA ILE A 337 -18.53 13.07 -21.90
C ILE A 337 -17.88 13.78 -23.09
N THR A 338 -16.65 13.39 -23.43
CA THR A 338 -15.83 14.10 -24.41
C THR A 338 -15.50 13.30 -25.66
N ASN A 339 -15.89 12.02 -25.73
CA ASN A 339 -15.78 11.22 -26.94
C ASN A 339 -16.99 10.31 -27.19
N SER A 340 -17.25 9.30 -26.36
CA SER A 340 -18.32 8.33 -26.64
C SER A 340 -19.18 7.98 -25.43
N LEU A 341 -20.48 7.86 -25.65
CA LEU A 341 -21.43 7.20 -24.74
C LEU A 341 -21.95 5.93 -25.41
N VAL A 342 -21.74 4.78 -24.76
CA VAL A 342 -22.31 3.49 -25.19
C VAL A 342 -23.15 2.94 -24.05
N VAL A 343 -24.43 2.68 -24.31
CA VAL A 343 -25.31 1.95 -23.38
C VAL A 343 -25.60 0.60 -23.99
N GLN A 344 -25.08 -0.46 -23.36
CA GLN A 344 -25.12 -1.81 -23.93
C GLN A 344 -26.48 -2.48 -23.72
N ASP A 345 -26.79 -3.41 -24.61
CA ASP A 345 -27.86 -4.38 -24.42
C ASP A 345 -27.43 -5.48 -23.43
N ASN A 346 -28.39 -6.08 -22.72
CA ASN A 346 -28.22 -7.16 -21.76
C ASN A 346 -29.12 -8.38 -22.08
N SER A 347 -29.40 -8.63 -23.37
CA SER A 347 -30.33 -9.69 -23.84
C SER A 347 -31.77 -9.50 -23.36
N GLY A 348 -32.18 -8.25 -23.13
CA GLY A 348 -33.43 -7.85 -22.48
C GLY A 348 -33.82 -6.40 -22.79
N ASN A 349 -34.10 -5.58 -21.78
CA ASN A 349 -34.38 -4.14 -21.93
C ASN A 349 -33.09 -3.28 -22.03
N GLY A 350 -31.93 -3.93 -22.16
CA GLY A 350 -30.61 -3.36 -22.03
C GLY A 350 -30.27 -2.86 -20.63
N TYR A 351 -29.03 -2.39 -20.45
CA TYR A 351 -28.63 -1.73 -19.20
C TYR A 351 -29.20 -0.32 -19.10
N THR A 352 -29.43 0.14 -17.87
CA THR A 352 -30.00 1.45 -17.59
C THR A 352 -28.94 2.42 -17.09
N LEU A 353 -28.75 3.52 -17.82
CA LEU A 353 -28.08 4.72 -17.36
C LEU A 353 -29.11 5.69 -16.78
N THR A 354 -29.07 5.93 -15.48
CA THR A 354 -29.85 6.98 -14.83
C THR A 354 -28.98 8.22 -14.61
N ILE A 355 -29.40 9.38 -15.11
CA ILE A 355 -28.67 10.64 -15.01
C ILE A 355 -29.30 11.49 -13.90
N GLY A 356 -28.50 11.83 -12.88
CA GLY A 356 -28.95 12.56 -11.70
C GLY A 356 -29.87 11.72 -10.80
N ASN A 357 -30.50 12.38 -9.82
CA ASN A 357 -31.42 11.70 -8.91
C ASN A 357 -32.73 11.35 -9.65
N ASN A 358 -33.04 10.05 -9.73
CA ASN A 358 -34.24 9.52 -10.42
C ASN A 358 -34.40 9.98 -11.88
N GLY A 359 -33.29 10.18 -12.61
CA GLY A 359 -33.34 10.59 -14.01
C GLY A 359 -33.66 12.07 -14.23
N ALA A 360 -33.69 12.90 -13.19
CA ALA A 360 -33.95 14.34 -13.31
C ALA A 360 -32.71 15.17 -13.68
N GLY A 361 -31.56 14.53 -13.89
CA GLY A 361 -30.29 15.19 -14.19
C GLY A 361 -30.13 15.58 -15.66
N ASN A 362 -28.98 16.20 -15.95
CA ASN A 362 -28.53 16.51 -17.29
C ASN A 362 -27.05 16.12 -17.44
N LEU A 363 -26.73 15.41 -18.52
CA LEU A 363 -25.40 14.99 -18.88
C LEU A 363 -24.90 15.84 -20.06
N ASN A 364 -23.77 16.49 -19.90
CA ASN A 364 -23.17 17.29 -20.96
C ASN A 364 -22.33 16.42 -21.89
N PHE A 365 -22.50 16.60 -23.19
CA PHE A 365 -21.68 15.99 -24.22
C PHE A 365 -20.87 17.11 -24.89
N LYS A 366 -19.53 17.00 -24.85
CA LYS A 366 -18.57 18.00 -25.30
C LYS A 366 -17.45 17.33 -26.11
N ALA A 367 -17.82 16.79 -27.26
CA ALA A 367 -16.92 16.05 -28.13
C ALA A 367 -16.59 16.85 -29.40
N THR A 368 -15.46 16.56 -30.04
CA THR A 368 -15.11 17.13 -31.35
C THR A 368 -15.59 16.28 -32.53
N ASN A 369 -15.82 14.99 -32.29
CA ASN A 369 -16.34 14.02 -33.25
C ASN A 369 -16.88 12.80 -32.51
N GLY A 370 -17.78 13.04 -31.56
CA GLY A 370 -18.20 12.01 -30.60
C GLY A 370 -19.35 11.15 -31.09
N THR A 371 -19.61 10.07 -30.37
CA THR A 371 -20.69 9.13 -30.69
C THR A 371 -21.58 8.85 -29.48
N ILE A 372 -22.87 8.69 -29.73
CA ILE A 372 -23.83 8.20 -28.75
C ILE A 372 -24.50 6.97 -29.35
N ASN A 373 -24.28 5.81 -28.73
CA ASN A 373 -24.93 4.56 -29.11
C ASN A 373 -25.74 4.03 -27.93
N ASN A 374 -27.06 4.10 -28.03
CA ASN A 374 -27.98 3.60 -27.02
C ASN A 374 -28.71 2.35 -27.50
N ALA A 375 -28.28 1.20 -27.00
CA ALA A 375 -29.01 -0.06 -27.14
C ALA A 375 -29.82 -0.44 -25.88
N GLY A 376 -29.59 0.24 -24.75
CA GLY A 376 -30.33 0.02 -23.50
C GLY A 376 -31.26 1.16 -23.15
N THR A 377 -31.27 1.58 -21.89
CA THR A 377 -32.13 2.68 -21.40
C THR A 377 -31.30 3.87 -20.92
N ILE A 378 -31.59 5.06 -21.43
CA ILE A 378 -31.11 6.33 -20.87
C ILE A 378 -32.28 7.00 -20.17
N ALA A 379 -32.18 7.20 -18.86
CA ALA A 379 -33.16 7.94 -18.05
C ALA A 379 -32.56 9.28 -17.59
N GLY A 380 -32.98 10.36 -18.24
CA GLY A 380 -32.53 11.72 -17.98
C GLY A 380 -32.03 12.44 -19.22
N ASN A 381 -31.64 13.71 -19.05
CA ASN A 381 -31.42 14.60 -20.18
C ASN A 381 -29.97 14.56 -20.67
N ILE A 382 -29.77 14.77 -21.97
CA ILE A 382 -28.45 14.99 -22.58
C ILE A 382 -28.44 16.35 -23.26
N THR A 383 -27.38 17.12 -23.05
CA THR A 383 -27.11 18.35 -23.77
C THR A 383 -25.84 18.20 -24.60
N ASN A 384 -25.95 18.29 -25.93
CA ASN A 384 -24.80 18.53 -26.80
C ASN A 384 -24.45 20.01 -26.69
N VAL A 385 -23.34 20.34 -26.03
CA VAL A 385 -23.04 21.73 -25.67
C VAL A 385 -22.51 22.53 -26.86
N ASP A 386 -22.41 23.86 -26.70
CA ASP A 386 -21.84 24.74 -27.71
C ASP A 386 -20.42 24.34 -28.11
N GLY A 387 -20.15 24.40 -29.42
CA GLY A 387 -18.91 23.94 -30.04
C GLY A 387 -18.69 22.42 -30.07
N SER A 388 -19.64 21.62 -29.58
CA SER A 388 -19.56 20.15 -29.60
C SER A 388 -20.14 19.56 -30.89
N THR A 389 -19.54 18.48 -31.38
CA THR A 389 -20.02 17.69 -32.51
C THR A 389 -20.26 16.24 -32.09
N ILE A 390 -21.51 15.80 -32.24
CA ILE A 390 -21.87 14.38 -32.25
C ILE A 390 -21.89 13.95 -33.72
N ALA A 391 -20.94 13.11 -34.11
CA ALA A 391 -20.89 12.54 -35.45
C ALA A 391 -22.10 11.63 -35.68
N ASP A 392 -22.29 10.67 -34.76
CA ASP A 392 -23.35 9.68 -34.85
C ASP A 392 -24.10 9.58 -33.52
N PHE A 393 -25.41 9.82 -33.57
CA PHE A 393 -26.36 9.51 -32.53
C PHE A 393 -27.24 8.35 -33.02
N THR A 394 -27.10 7.19 -32.42
CA THR A 394 -27.88 5.99 -32.74
C THR A 394 -28.67 5.55 -31.51
N ASN A 395 -29.99 5.46 -31.65
CA ASN A 395 -30.87 4.93 -30.61
C ASN A 395 -31.63 3.70 -31.12
N SER A 396 -31.30 2.53 -30.59
CA SER A 396 -32.07 1.29 -30.79
C SER A 396 -32.79 0.84 -29.51
N GLY A 397 -32.49 1.47 -28.37
CA GLY A 397 -33.12 1.23 -27.07
C GLY A 397 -34.12 2.33 -26.66
N SER A 398 -34.23 2.57 -25.35
CA SER A 398 -35.15 3.55 -24.76
C SER A 398 -34.42 4.83 -24.32
N PHE A 399 -34.93 5.99 -24.71
CA PHE A 399 -34.45 7.30 -24.28
C PHE A 399 -35.59 8.05 -23.56
N ASN A 400 -35.49 8.10 -22.24
CA ASN A 400 -36.46 8.68 -21.31
C ASN A 400 -35.95 10.01 -20.73
N GLY A 401 -35.77 10.99 -21.61
CA GLY A 401 -35.35 12.34 -21.25
C GLY A 401 -35.29 13.24 -22.48
N ALA A 402 -34.94 14.50 -22.29
CA ALA A 402 -34.77 15.45 -23.38
C ALA A 402 -33.35 15.38 -23.97
N LEU A 403 -33.24 15.56 -25.28
CA LEU A 403 -32.00 15.88 -25.98
C LEU A 403 -32.02 17.36 -26.36
N THR A 404 -31.06 18.12 -25.87
CA THR A 404 -30.85 19.53 -26.27
C THR A 404 -29.59 19.62 -27.12
N ASN A 405 -29.74 19.98 -28.38
CA ASN A 405 -28.62 20.29 -29.26
C ASN A 405 -28.33 21.79 -29.27
N ASN A 406 -27.20 22.17 -28.68
CA ASN A 406 -26.61 23.50 -28.75
C ASN A 406 -25.32 23.51 -29.59
N GLY A 407 -25.07 22.46 -30.39
CA GLY A 407 -23.89 22.31 -31.22
C GLY A 407 -24.23 21.66 -32.56
N SER A 408 -23.43 20.69 -32.99
CA SER A 408 -23.69 19.94 -34.23
C SER A 408 -23.99 18.47 -33.96
N ILE A 409 -25.02 17.94 -34.62
CA ILE A 409 -25.26 16.51 -34.79
C ILE A 409 -25.19 16.22 -36.30
N THR A 410 -24.25 15.38 -36.72
CA THR A 410 -24.12 15.04 -38.15
C THR A 410 -25.19 14.03 -38.54
N ASN A 411 -25.25 12.90 -37.85
CA ASN A 411 -26.23 11.85 -38.07
C ASN A 411 -27.03 11.59 -36.80
N PHE A 412 -28.35 11.70 -36.88
CA PHE A 412 -29.28 11.25 -35.88
C PHE A 412 -30.09 10.09 -36.46
N GLU A 413 -30.05 8.93 -35.81
CA GLU A 413 -30.79 7.74 -36.23
C GLU A 413 -31.53 7.15 -35.02
N ASN A 414 -32.86 7.20 -35.05
CA ASN A 414 -33.70 6.39 -34.15
C ASN A 414 -34.10 5.10 -34.88
N GLN A 415 -33.40 4.01 -34.58
CA GLN A 415 -33.54 2.73 -35.27
C GLN A 415 -34.88 2.05 -34.94
N LEU A 416 -35.24 1.03 -35.73
CA LEU A 416 -36.41 0.20 -35.49
C LEU A 416 -36.31 -0.46 -34.10
N GLY A 417 -37.28 -0.22 -33.24
CA GLY A 417 -37.27 -0.66 -31.83
C GLY A 417 -36.78 0.41 -30.85
N GLY A 418 -36.12 1.46 -31.34
CA GLY A 418 -35.74 2.63 -30.58
C GLY A 418 -36.95 3.48 -30.18
N ASN A 419 -37.07 3.79 -28.89
CA ASN A 419 -38.11 4.64 -28.34
C ASN A 419 -37.51 5.93 -27.76
N PHE A 420 -38.09 7.08 -28.10
CA PHE A 420 -37.69 8.38 -27.58
C PHE A 420 -38.93 9.08 -27.01
N THR A 421 -38.96 9.28 -25.68
CA THR A 421 -40.16 9.79 -25.00
C THR A 421 -40.08 11.27 -24.59
N GLY A 422 -38.87 11.85 -24.59
CA GLY A 422 -38.70 13.28 -24.32
C GLY A 422 -38.60 14.14 -25.58
N ASN A 423 -38.36 15.43 -25.37
CA ASN A 423 -38.23 16.39 -26.47
C ASN A 423 -36.83 16.39 -27.06
N ILE A 424 -36.75 16.55 -28.38
CA ILE A 424 -35.51 16.92 -29.07
C ILE A 424 -35.60 18.41 -29.36
N THR A 425 -34.69 19.19 -28.78
CA THR A 425 -34.63 20.65 -28.96
C THR A 425 -33.35 20.99 -29.71
N ASN A 426 -33.46 21.66 -30.85
CA ASN A 426 -32.32 22.21 -31.59
C ASN A 426 -32.33 23.72 -31.42
N THR A 427 -31.29 24.28 -30.79
CA THR A 427 -31.19 25.72 -30.56
C THR A 427 -30.96 26.47 -31.89
N ALA A 428 -31.45 27.70 -31.98
CA ALA A 428 -31.41 28.47 -33.21
C ALA A 428 -29.96 28.75 -33.65
N GLY A 429 -29.58 28.27 -34.83
CA GLY A 429 -28.21 28.36 -35.37
C GLY A 429 -27.43 27.04 -35.33
N ASP A 430 -27.94 26.05 -34.59
CA ASP A 430 -27.33 24.72 -34.46
C ASP A 430 -27.85 23.75 -35.52
N THR A 431 -27.08 22.70 -35.81
CA THR A 431 -27.32 21.83 -36.96
C THR A 431 -27.57 20.39 -36.55
N ILE A 432 -28.66 19.81 -37.06
CA ILE A 432 -28.83 18.36 -37.21
C ILE A 432 -28.87 18.09 -38.72
N SER A 433 -27.83 17.45 -39.26
CA SER A 433 -27.68 17.35 -40.73
C SER A 433 -28.55 16.25 -41.33
N ASN A 434 -28.55 15.08 -40.71
CA ASN A 434 -29.38 13.93 -41.08
C ASN A 434 -30.22 13.50 -39.87
N PHE A 435 -31.53 13.30 -40.07
CA PHE A 435 -32.50 12.94 -39.03
C PHE A 435 -33.41 11.79 -39.49
#